data_AF-A0A974X7K4-F1
#
_entry.id   AF-A0A974X7K4-F1
#
_cell.length_a   1.000
_cell.length_b   1.000
_cell.length_c   1.000
_cell.angle_alpha   90.00
_cell.angle_beta   90.00
_cell.angle_gamma   90.00
#
_symmetry.space_group_name_H-M   'P 1'
#
loop_
_entity.id
_entity.type
_entity.pdbx_description
1 polymer ?
#
loop_
_entity_poly.entity_id
_entity_poly.type
_entity_poly.pdbx_seq_one_letter_code
_entity_poly.pdbx_strand_id
1 'polypeptide(L)'
;MLRSLYKSVILGIIKSNSNSYSLKLYKNTELLRRKIIEESYELISESLKCKVIKERIIEESCDLIYHITVYLISFGIRYCCILKELKKRKKPD
;
A
#
# COMPACT_ATOMS: atom_id res chain seq x y z
N MET A 1 5.71 -13.57 0.57
CA MET A 1 4.63 -12.79 1.21
C MET A 1 4.46 -11.41 0.55
N LEU A 2 5.36 -10.43 0.74
CA LEU A 2 5.25 -9.11 0.10
C LEU A 2 5.34 -9.12 -1.44
N ARG A 3 6.17 -10.00 -2.01
CA ARG A 3 6.22 -10.24 -3.47
C ARG A 3 4.91 -10.83 -4.01
N SER A 4 4.18 -11.57 -3.18
CA SER A 4 2.88 -12.15 -3.49
C SER A 4 1.81 -11.07 -3.52
N LEU A 5 1.79 -10.17 -2.52
CA LEU A 5 0.92 -8.98 -2.48
C LEU A 5 1.15 -8.10 -3.71
N TYR A 6 2.41 -7.74 -3.99
CA TYR A 6 2.74 -6.93 -5.17
C TYR A 6 2.27 -7.58 -6.47
N LYS A 7 2.45 -8.90 -6.62
CA LYS A 7 1.99 -9.65 -7.78
C LYS A 7 0.46 -9.65 -7.88
N SER A 8 -0.26 -9.82 -6.78
CA SER A 8 -1.73 -9.78 -6.75
C SER A 8 -2.29 -8.38 -7.04
N VAL A 9 -1.67 -7.32 -6.52
CA VAL A 9 -2.02 -5.92 -6.83
C VAL A 9 -1.81 -5.63 -8.33
N ILE A 10 -0.64 -5.97 -8.85
CA ILE A 10 -0.31 -5.82 -10.28
C ILE A 10 -1.24 -6.67 -11.15
N LEU A 11 -1.52 -7.93 -10.78
CA LEU A 11 -2.46 -8.78 -11.49
C LEU A 11 -3.88 -8.21 -11.45
N GLY A 12 -4.31 -7.62 -10.32
CA GLY A 12 -5.61 -6.94 -10.21
C GLY A 12 -5.70 -5.67 -11.07
N ILE A 13 -4.59 -4.93 -11.20
CA ILE A 13 -4.49 -3.76 -12.10
C ILE A 13 -4.48 -4.20 -13.57
N ILE A 14 -3.75 -5.26 -13.92
CA ILE A 14 -3.54 -5.73 -15.30
C ILE A 14 -4.71 -6.59 -15.82
N LYS A 15 -5.30 -7.47 -15.01
CA LYS A 15 -6.38 -8.38 -15.46
C LYS A 15 -7.75 -7.71 -15.56
N SER A 16 -7.96 -6.52 -14.99
CA SER A 16 -9.31 -6.00 -14.90
C SER A 16 -9.80 -5.35 -16.20
N ASN A 17 -10.80 -5.99 -16.80
CA ASN A 17 -11.77 -5.35 -17.68
C ASN A 17 -12.32 -4.08 -16.99
N SER A 18 -11.87 -2.91 -17.45
CA SER A 18 -12.46 -1.56 -17.38
C SER A 18 -13.10 -0.99 -16.09
N ASN A 19 -13.28 -1.72 -14.98
CA ASN A 19 -14.03 -1.24 -13.81
C ASN A 19 -13.51 -1.71 -12.43
N SER A 20 -12.30 -2.27 -12.31
CA SER A 20 -11.78 -2.64 -10.99
C SER A 20 -11.44 -1.42 -10.13
N TYR A 21 -11.59 -1.58 -8.82
CA TYR A 21 -11.21 -0.58 -7.81
C TYR A 21 -9.76 -0.11 -7.98
N SER A 22 -8.83 -1.05 -8.24
CA SER A 22 -7.42 -0.74 -8.49
C SER A 22 -7.21 0.16 -9.71
N LEU A 23 -7.98 -0.03 -10.79
CA LEU A 23 -7.89 0.82 -11.99
C LEU A 23 -8.45 2.23 -11.75
N LYS A 24 -9.53 2.34 -10.97
CA LYS A 24 -10.10 3.64 -10.55
C LYS A 24 -9.10 4.42 -9.70
N LEU A 25 -8.46 3.75 -8.74
CA LEU A 25 -7.40 4.35 -7.92
C LEU A 25 -6.20 4.77 -8.77
N TYR A 26 -5.71 3.88 -9.63
CA TYR A 26 -4.57 4.17 -10.50
C TYR A 26 -4.79 5.40 -11.38
N LYS A 27 -5.99 5.58 -11.92
CA LYS A 27 -6.35 6.73 -12.76
C LYS A 27 -6.64 8.02 -11.97
N ASN A 28 -6.74 7.94 -10.64
CA ASN A 28 -7.09 9.06 -9.79
C ASN A 28 -6.07 9.25 -8.66
N THR A 29 -4.99 9.97 -8.97
CA THR A 29 -3.90 10.24 -8.04
C THR A 29 -4.35 11.02 -6.80
N GLU A 30 -5.35 11.91 -6.91
CA GLU A 30 -5.93 12.62 -5.76
C GLU A 30 -6.62 11.65 -4.79
N LEU A 31 -7.40 10.71 -5.32
CA LEU A 31 -8.05 9.69 -4.52
C LEU A 31 -7.02 8.81 -3.80
N LEU A 32 -5.94 8.42 -4.49
CA LEU A 32 -4.83 7.68 -3.86
C LEU A 32 -4.17 8.45 -2.72
N ARG A 33 -3.90 9.75 -2.91
CA ARG A 33 -3.34 10.60 -1.83
C ARG A 33 -4.26 10.65 -0.62
N ARG A 34 -5.56 10.85 -0.84
CA ARG A 34 -6.57 10.87 0.24
C ARG A 34 -6.61 9.56 1.00
N LYS A 35 -6.66 8.43 0.30
CA LYS A 35 -6.63 7.10 0.93
C LYS A 35 -5.35 6.89 1.74
N ILE A 36 -4.17 7.24 1.23
CA ILE A 36 -2.91 7.12 2.00
C ILE A 36 -2.97 7.91 3.31
N ILE A 37 -3.51 9.12 3.28
CA ILE A 37 -3.66 9.97 4.48
C ILE A 37 -4.65 9.33 5.46
N GLU A 38 -5.80 8.86 4.97
CA GLU A 38 -6.86 8.21 5.75
C GLU A 38 -6.34 6.94 6.45
N GLU A 39 -5.76 6.00 5.70
CA GLU A 39 -5.24 4.74 6.26
C GLU A 39 -4.07 4.98 7.24
N SER A 40 -3.25 6.01 6.99
CA SER A 40 -2.19 6.40 7.93
C SER A 40 -2.78 6.90 9.25
N TYR A 41 -3.84 7.69 9.18
CA TYR A 41 -4.55 8.19 10.36
C TYR A 41 -5.27 7.06 11.10
N GLU A 42 -5.94 6.15 10.39
CA GLU A 42 -6.64 5.00 10.98
C GLU A 42 -5.66 4.07 11.69
N LEU A 43 -4.54 3.71 11.05
CA LEU A 43 -3.49 2.90 11.67
C LEU A 43 -2.99 3.51 12.99
N ILE A 44 -2.66 4.80 12.98
CA ILE A 44 -2.21 5.51 14.19
C ILE A 44 -3.33 5.52 15.22
N SER A 45 -4.56 5.85 14.83
CA SER A 45 -5.71 5.95 15.73
C SER A 45 -6.01 4.61 16.41
N GLU A 46 -6.00 3.48 15.68
CA GLU A 46 -6.19 2.15 16.26
C GLU A 46 -5.13 1.81 17.32
N SER A 47 -3.89 2.27 17.10
CA SER A 47 -2.79 2.05 18.06
C SER A 47 -2.89 2.88 19.35
N LEU A 48 -3.66 3.98 19.33
CA LEU A 48 -3.83 4.92 20.45
C LEU A 48 -5.09 4.66 21.28
N LYS A 49 -5.95 3.71 20.89
CA LYS A 49 -7.16 3.38 21.64
C LYS A 49 -6.83 2.78 23.01
N CYS A 50 -7.67 3.08 24.01
CA CYS A 50 -7.55 2.53 25.37
C CYS A 50 -7.46 0.99 25.40
N LYS A 51 -8.15 0.33 24.46
CA LYS A 51 -8.02 -1.11 24.20
C LYS A 51 -7.56 -1.32 22.77
N VAL A 52 -6.30 -1.72 22.62
CA VAL A 52 -5.71 -2.02 21.31
C VAL A 52 -6.20 -3.36 20.78
N ILE A 53 -6.67 -3.37 19.53
CA ILE A 53 -7.05 -4.59 18.79
C ILE A 53 -6.01 -4.80 17.68
N LYS A 54 -5.19 -5.85 17.81
CA LYS A 54 -4.04 -6.08 16.91
C LYS A 54 -4.49 -6.35 15.48
N GLU A 55 -5.63 -7.01 15.32
CA GLU A 55 -6.22 -7.35 14.04
C GLU A 55 -6.54 -6.08 13.24
N ARG A 56 -7.11 -5.04 13.90
CA ARG A 56 -7.37 -3.74 13.28
C ARG A 56 -6.09 -3.06 12.82
N ILE A 57 -5.04 -3.05 13.66
CA ILE A 57 -3.73 -2.50 13.28
C ILE A 57 -3.17 -3.22 12.04
N ILE A 58 -3.32 -4.55 11.97
CA ILE A 58 -2.87 -5.34 10.82
C ILE A 58 -3.68 -4.99 9.56
N GLU A 59 -5.00 -4.82 9.68
CA GLU A 59 -5.90 -4.42 8.61
C GLU A 59 -5.49 -3.05 8.03
N GLU A 60 -5.43 -2.00 8.86
CA GLU A 60 -5.07 -0.65 8.39
C GLU A 60 -3.63 -0.59 7.84
N SER A 61 -2.72 -1.40 8.41
CA SER A 61 -1.36 -1.53 7.87
C SER A 61 -1.37 -2.14 6.46
N CYS A 62 -2.21 -3.13 6.21
CA CYS A 62 -2.34 -3.78 4.91
C CYS A 62 -2.92 -2.81 3.88
N ASP A 63 -3.94 -2.04 4.24
CA ASP A 63 -4.59 -1.08 3.37
C ASP A 63 -3.65 0.10 3.03
N LEU A 64 -2.91 0.62 4.03
CA LEU A 64 -1.87 1.62 3.79
C LEU A 64 -0.78 1.11 2.84
N ILE A 65 -0.25 -0.10 3.05
CA ILE A 65 0.77 -0.71 2.17
C ILE A 65 0.21 -0.91 0.75
N TYR A 66 -1.05 -1.32 0.63
CA TYR A 66 -1.72 -1.46 -0.66
C TYR A 66 -1.78 -0.12 -1.41
N HIS A 67 -2.28 0.94 -0.77
CA HIS A 67 -2.42 2.25 -1.42
C HIS A 67 -1.07 2.88 -1.78
N ILE A 68 -0.05 2.77 -0.92
CA ILE A 68 1.33 3.19 -1.25
C ILE A 68 1.84 2.41 -2.46
N THR A 69 1.58 1.11 -2.53
CA THR A 69 2.01 0.28 -3.67
C THR A 69 1.37 0.75 -4.98
N VAL A 70 0.06 0.99 -5.00
CA VAL A 70 -0.64 1.49 -6.20
C VAL A 70 -0.13 2.89 -6.58
N TYR A 71 0.12 3.76 -5.59
CA TYR A 71 0.67 5.09 -5.80
C TYR A 71 2.06 5.03 -6.46
N LEU A 72 2.97 4.20 -5.95
CA LEU A 72 4.30 4.01 -6.55
C LEU A 72 4.21 3.50 -7.99
N ILE A 73 3.32 2.54 -8.26
CA ILE A 73 3.08 2.02 -9.62
C ILE A 73 2.58 3.14 -10.55
N SER A 74 1.75 4.08 -10.05
CA SER A 74 1.29 5.24 -10.84
C SER A 74 2.41 6.19 -11.28
N PHE A 75 3.56 6.18 -10.60
CA PHE A 75 4.78 6.91 -11.02
C PHE A 75 5.77 6.02 -11.80
N GLY A 76 5.39 4.81 -12.18
CA GLY A 76 6.28 3.86 -12.84
C GLY A 76 7.38 3.31 -11.90
N ILE A 77 7.26 3.50 -10.58
CA ILE A 77 8.23 3.02 -9.62
C ILE A 77 7.95 1.54 -9.33
N ARG A 78 8.86 0.68 -9.80
CA ARG A 78 8.77 -0.77 -9.54
C ARG A 78 9.14 -1.08 -8.09
N TYR A 79 8.44 -2.04 -7.48
CA TYR A 79 8.73 -2.48 -6.11
C TYR A 79 10.17 -2.94 -5.87
N CYS A 80 10.83 -3.52 -6.87
CA CYS A 80 12.24 -3.87 -6.77
C CYS A 80 13.17 -2.67 -6.51
N CYS A 81 12.79 -1.46 -6.93
CA CYS A 81 13.54 -0.23 -6.65
C CYS A 81 13.46 0.11 -5.15
N ILE A 82 12.27 0.01 -4.56
CA ILE A 82 12.05 0.19 -3.12
C ILE A 82 12.83 -0.85 -2.31
N LEU A 83 12.77 -2.13 -2.70
CA LEU A 83 13.54 -3.17 -2.02
C LEU A 83 15.06 -2.94 -2.08
N LYS A 84 15.58 -2.47 -3.22
CA LYS A 84 17.00 -2.11 -3.35
C LYS A 84 17.34 -0.97 -2.39
N GLU A 85 16.51 0.04 -2.31
CA GLU A 85 16.69 1.18 -1.41
C GLU A 85 16.64 0.77 0.07
N LEU A 86 15.66 -0.05 0.46
CA LEU A 86 15.58 -0.62 1.82
C LEU A 86 16.81 -1.46 2.17
N LYS A 87 17.32 -2.25 1.23
CA LYS A 87 18.56 -3.02 1.43
C LYS A 87 19.78 -2.13 1.64
N LYS A 88 19.89 -1.00 0.96
CA LYS A 88 20.99 -0.03 1.19
C LYS A 88 20.93 0.57 2.60
N ARG A 89 19.72 0.77 3.13
CA ARG A 89 19.49 1.37 4.45
C ARG A 89 19.74 0.39 5.60
N LYS A 90 19.65 -0.92 5.34
CA LYS A 90 20.24 -1.92 6.23
C LYS A 90 21.75 -1.74 6.18
N LYS A 91 22.30 -1.01 7.16
CA LYS A 91 23.72 -1.15 7.48
C LYS A 91 23.95 -2.63 7.83
N PRO A 92 25.08 -3.23 7.43
CA PRO A 92 25.50 -4.47 8.06
C PRO A 92 25.59 -4.18 9.57
N ASP A 93 24.95 -5.03 10.36
CA ASP A 93 25.07 -5.03 11.82
C ASP A 93 26.55 -5.21 12.22
#